data_AF-R6SAL9-F1
#
_entry.id   AF-R6SAL9-F1
#
_cell.length_a   1.000
_cell.length_b   1.000
_cell.length_c   1.000
_cell.angle_alpha   90.00
_cell.angle_beta   90.00
_cell.angle_gamma   90.00
#
_symmetry.space_group_name_H-M   'P 1'
#
loop_
_entity.id
_entity.type
_entity.pdbx_description
1 polymer ?
#
loop_
_entity_poly.entity_id
_entity_poly.type
_entity_poly.pdbx_seq_one_letter_code
_entity_poly.pdbx_strand_id
1 'polypeptide(L)'
;MPSAYNEVVVMVNKDNEISDYSLYCMGLMDSDELVNAVKSAMSNNNERVDFTSKLQTYTYDELLGLEFRLVTNPEFYEKENGIWTDKSDDKIYMTKVVEDAEPIKVVGIIKPEENSIMSSSSSSAIGYTHELTEYLVNKVNDSEVVKEQKNSPDTDIFTGKKFAKDEDKKAVTMDDIKAYIATLPEEKQAEIMSQLHQAQQMGMTEQQIADAFAKQMSTESEATYDGNMTLLGVASLDEPSMISIYPKDFDAKEKIEEIISTYNDKVKADGNENLKIEYTDIVGLMMTSVSTIIDAISVILIAFVAISLVVSSIMIGIITYISVLERTKEIGILRAMGASKRDISRVFNAETLIVGFAAGAIGIGVTLLLLIPANAIVYNLTGISGMCVLPWQGAVILVIISMLLTLIAGLIPSHYAAKKDPVLALRSE
;
A
#
# COMPACT_ATOMS: atom_id res chain seq x y z
N MET A 1 27.27 4.67 -10.83
CA MET A 1 26.45 5.13 -9.67
C MET A 1 27.08 6.41 -9.15
N PRO A 2 26.29 7.34 -8.62
CA PRO A 2 26.80 8.59 -8.05
C PRO A 2 27.92 8.34 -7.05
N SER A 3 28.98 9.12 -7.19
CA SER A 3 30.22 9.09 -6.40
C SER A 3 30.52 10.45 -5.76
N ALA A 4 29.85 11.51 -6.23
CA ALA A 4 29.85 12.83 -5.64
C ALA A 4 28.42 13.30 -5.32
N TYR A 5 28.29 14.26 -4.40
CA TYR A 5 26.99 14.78 -3.96
C TYR A 5 26.18 15.41 -5.11
N ASN A 6 26.82 15.99 -6.11
CA ASN A 6 26.16 16.65 -7.25
C ASN A 6 25.94 15.71 -8.45
N GLU A 7 26.00 14.41 -8.24
CA GLU A 7 25.73 13.39 -9.26
C GLU A 7 24.38 12.72 -9.02
N VAL A 8 23.58 12.57 -10.07
CA VAL A 8 22.23 11.98 -10.02
C VAL A 8 22.06 10.86 -11.04
N VAL A 9 21.00 10.07 -10.87
CA VAL A 9 20.60 9.02 -11.81
C VAL A 9 19.19 9.23 -12.31
N VAL A 10 18.93 8.83 -13.54
CA VAL A 10 17.58 8.80 -14.11
C VAL A 10 16.97 7.43 -13.89
N MET A 11 15.76 7.36 -13.34
CA MET A 11 15.03 6.09 -13.20
C MET A 11 14.12 5.87 -14.40
N VAL A 12 14.19 4.69 -15.00
CA VAL A 12 13.28 4.24 -16.06
C VAL A 12 12.35 3.16 -15.54
N ASN A 13 11.18 3.00 -16.15
CA ASN A 13 10.30 1.87 -15.86
C ASN A 13 10.86 0.55 -16.44
N LYS A 14 10.14 -0.56 -16.22
CA LYS A 14 10.54 -1.88 -16.73
C LYS A 14 10.65 -1.94 -18.27
N ASP A 15 9.93 -1.08 -18.96
CA ASP A 15 9.86 -0.99 -20.42
C ASP A 15 10.87 0.01 -21.01
N ASN A 16 11.77 0.55 -20.16
CA ASN A 16 12.78 1.57 -20.47
C ASN A 16 12.19 2.95 -20.82
N GLU A 17 11.00 3.26 -20.29
CA GLU A 17 10.32 4.53 -20.51
C GLU A 17 10.53 5.47 -19.33
N ILE A 18 10.53 6.77 -19.65
CA ILE A 18 10.58 7.88 -18.70
C ILE A 18 9.20 8.54 -18.75
N SER A 19 8.63 8.88 -17.59
CA SER A 19 7.31 9.53 -17.56
C SER A 19 7.36 10.93 -18.16
N ASP A 20 6.28 11.35 -18.84
CA ASP A 20 6.13 12.71 -19.37
C ASP A 20 6.42 13.77 -18.30
N TYR A 21 5.92 13.57 -17.07
CA TYR A 21 6.20 14.47 -15.95
C TYR A 21 7.71 14.58 -15.65
N SER A 22 8.44 13.47 -15.66
CA SER A 22 9.90 13.49 -15.49
C SER A 22 10.61 14.17 -16.66
N LEU A 23 10.17 13.93 -17.90
CA LEU A 23 10.73 14.60 -19.08
C LEU A 23 10.53 16.11 -18.98
N TYR A 24 9.34 16.56 -18.56
CA TYR A 24 9.08 17.96 -18.26
C TYR A 24 9.98 18.51 -17.15
N CYS A 25 10.11 17.80 -16.02
CA CYS A 25 11.00 18.21 -14.94
C CYS A 25 12.49 18.28 -15.35
N MET A 26 12.90 17.48 -16.34
CA MET A 26 14.24 17.52 -16.92
C MET A 26 14.37 18.55 -18.05
N GLY A 27 13.32 19.32 -18.37
CA GLY A 27 13.32 20.27 -19.48
C GLY A 27 13.42 19.61 -20.86
N LEU A 28 13.18 18.30 -20.95
CA LEU A 28 13.16 17.52 -22.19
C LEU A 28 11.77 17.54 -22.85
N MET A 29 10.75 18.00 -22.13
CA MET A 29 9.40 18.18 -22.66
C MET A 29 8.88 19.58 -22.29
N ASP A 30 8.18 20.21 -23.24
CA ASP A 30 7.64 21.55 -23.04
C ASP A 30 6.40 21.54 -22.12
N SER A 31 6.21 22.60 -21.34
CA SER A 31 5.07 22.73 -20.44
C SER A 31 3.73 22.71 -21.19
N ASP A 32 3.66 23.33 -22.37
CA ASP A 32 2.44 23.36 -23.17
C ASP A 32 2.10 21.95 -23.69
N GLU A 33 3.11 21.15 -24.02
CA GLU A 33 2.93 19.75 -24.42
C GLU A 33 2.33 18.92 -23.27
N LEU A 34 2.86 19.06 -22.04
CA LEU A 34 2.33 18.41 -20.85
C LEU A 34 0.88 18.83 -20.57
N VAL A 35 0.61 20.15 -20.55
CA VAL A 35 -0.72 20.69 -20.23
C VAL A 35 -1.75 20.25 -21.27
N ASN A 36 -1.38 20.22 -22.55
CA ASN A 36 -2.25 19.76 -23.61
C ASN A 36 -2.53 18.25 -23.49
N ALA A 37 -1.52 17.43 -23.19
CA ALA A 37 -1.70 16.00 -22.95
C ALA A 37 -2.70 15.73 -21.79
N VAL A 38 -2.55 16.45 -20.68
CA VAL A 38 -3.43 16.33 -19.51
C VAL A 38 -4.85 16.82 -19.85
N LYS A 39 -5.00 17.95 -20.54
CA LYS A 39 -6.31 18.46 -20.98
C LYS A 39 -7.02 17.48 -21.92
N SER A 40 -6.31 16.87 -22.87
CA SER A 40 -6.86 15.87 -23.78
C SER A 40 -7.32 14.61 -23.04
N ALA A 41 -6.56 14.15 -22.03
CA ALA A 41 -6.94 13.03 -21.18
C ALA A 41 -8.20 13.32 -20.34
N MET A 42 -8.35 14.55 -19.84
CA MET A 42 -9.51 14.96 -19.04
C MET A 42 -10.76 15.31 -19.86
N SER A 43 -10.59 15.76 -21.11
CA SER A 43 -11.72 16.22 -21.94
C SER A 43 -12.47 15.10 -22.66
N ASN A 44 -11.87 13.92 -22.79
CA ASN A 44 -12.45 12.85 -23.61
C ASN A 44 -13.34 11.90 -22.82
N ASN A 45 -14.59 11.86 -23.29
CA ASN A 45 -15.70 11.02 -22.84
C ASN A 45 -15.47 9.54 -23.23
N ASN A 46 -14.46 8.90 -22.63
CA ASN A 46 -14.09 7.49 -22.86
C ASN A 46 -13.47 7.12 -24.23
N GLU A 47 -13.12 8.09 -25.09
CA GLU A 47 -12.31 7.80 -26.28
C GLU A 47 -10.81 7.73 -25.92
N ARG A 48 -10.14 6.67 -26.37
CA ARG A 48 -8.69 6.48 -26.21
C ARG A 48 -7.98 7.69 -26.79
N VAL A 49 -7.35 8.49 -25.93
CA VAL A 49 -6.37 9.48 -26.37
C VAL A 49 -5.25 8.70 -27.06
N ASP A 50 -5.08 8.91 -28.36
CA ASP A 50 -3.99 8.32 -29.11
C ASP A 50 -2.72 9.09 -28.70
N PHE A 51 -1.99 8.57 -27.71
CA PHE A 51 -0.70 9.09 -27.25
C PHE A 51 0.42 8.81 -28.27
N THR A 52 0.11 8.94 -29.56
CA THR A 52 1.11 9.04 -30.63
C THR A 52 1.61 10.48 -30.77
N SER A 53 1.75 11.21 -29.67
CA SER A 53 2.83 12.20 -29.60
C SER A 53 4.10 11.42 -29.93
N LYS A 54 4.93 11.96 -30.84
CA LYS A 54 6.13 11.27 -31.32
C LYS A 54 6.88 10.70 -30.11
N LEU A 55 6.96 9.36 -30.01
CA LEU A 55 7.78 8.70 -28.99
C LEU A 55 9.19 9.26 -29.12
N GLN A 56 9.53 10.20 -28.24
CA GLN A 56 10.86 10.79 -28.21
C GLN A 56 11.79 9.72 -27.66
N THR A 57 12.69 9.26 -28.51
CA THR A 57 13.68 8.27 -28.14
C THR A 57 14.95 9.01 -27.77
N TYR A 58 15.42 8.79 -26.55
CA TYR A 58 16.70 9.30 -26.08
C TYR A 58 17.72 8.17 -26.08
N THR A 59 18.91 8.47 -26.57
CA THR A 59 20.06 7.58 -26.46
C THR A 59 20.64 7.65 -25.04
N TYR A 60 21.36 6.59 -24.67
CA TYR A 60 22.04 6.53 -23.37
C TYR A 60 23.02 7.71 -23.18
N ASP A 61 23.77 8.05 -24.23
CA ASP A 61 24.75 9.14 -24.21
C ASP A 61 24.09 10.51 -24.10
N GLU A 62 22.91 10.72 -24.72
CA GLU A 62 22.14 11.96 -24.56
C GLU A 62 21.70 12.15 -23.10
N LEU A 63 21.19 11.08 -22.46
CA LEU A 63 20.75 11.16 -21.06
C LEU A 63 21.92 11.35 -20.08
N LEU A 64 23.05 10.68 -20.31
CA LEU A 64 24.27 10.88 -19.51
C LEU A 64 24.96 12.23 -19.77
N GLY A 65 24.67 12.86 -20.90
CA GLY A 65 25.15 14.20 -21.23
C GLY A 65 24.37 15.33 -20.55
N LEU A 66 23.27 15.02 -19.85
CA LEU A 66 22.45 16.01 -19.19
C LEU A 66 23.14 16.60 -17.96
N GLU A 67 23.18 17.93 -17.93
CA GLU A 67 23.62 18.74 -16.81
C GLU A 67 22.53 19.73 -16.45
N PHE A 68 22.14 19.76 -15.17
CA PHE A 68 21.15 20.65 -14.61
C PHE A 68 21.83 21.69 -13.72
N ARG A 69 21.10 22.76 -13.38
CA ARG A 69 21.55 23.80 -12.45
C ARG A 69 20.69 23.79 -11.20
N LEU A 70 21.33 23.66 -10.04
CA LEU A 70 20.66 23.58 -8.76
C LEU A 70 20.44 24.97 -8.16
N VAL A 71 19.21 25.47 -8.30
CA VAL A 71 18.77 26.72 -7.69
C VAL A 71 17.90 26.40 -6.48
N THR A 72 18.18 27.05 -5.36
CA THR A 72 17.46 26.93 -4.09
C THR A 72 16.52 28.11 -3.88
N ASN A 73 15.44 27.93 -3.11
CA ASN A 73 14.44 28.97 -2.88
C ASN A 73 15.03 30.31 -2.40
N PRO A 74 16.04 30.37 -1.49
CA PRO A 74 16.66 31.63 -1.07
C PRO A 74 17.30 32.43 -2.22
N GLU A 75 17.79 31.77 -3.26
CA GLU A 75 18.49 32.41 -4.38
C GLU A 75 17.55 33.24 -5.26
N PHE A 76 16.23 33.07 -5.14
CA PHE A 76 15.23 33.91 -5.79
C PHE A 76 15.11 35.31 -5.16
N TYR A 77 15.68 35.53 -3.98
CA TYR A 77 15.48 36.77 -3.23
C TYR A 77 16.74 37.62 -3.21
N GLU A 78 16.58 38.92 -3.43
CA GLU A 78 17.65 39.91 -3.31
C GLU A 78 17.25 40.99 -2.30
N LYS A 79 18.20 41.44 -1.48
CA LYS A 79 17.95 42.48 -0.48
C LYS A 79 18.02 43.86 -1.10
N GLU A 80 16.89 44.56 -1.13
CA GLU A 80 16.75 45.92 -1.64
C GLU A 80 16.15 46.83 -0.56
N ASN A 81 16.79 47.97 -0.27
CA ASN A 81 16.30 48.94 0.73
C ASN A 81 16.01 48.35 2.13
N GLY A 82 16.69 47.26 2.51
CA GLY A 82 16.53 46.62 3.81
C GLY A 82 15.42 45.57 3.89
N ILE A 83 14.70 45.30 2.80
CA ILE A 83 13.71 44.22 2.68
C ILE A 83 14.16 43.22 1.61
N TRP A 84 13.71 41.98 1.72
CA TRP A 84 13.98 40.96 0.70
C TRP A 84 12.88 40.98 -0.37
N THR A 85 13.29 41.08 -1.64
CA THR A 85 12.39 41.15 -2.78
C THR A 85 12.53 39.89 -3.62
N ASP A 86 11.41 39.29 -4.03
CA ASP A 86 11.38 38.18 -4.98
C ASP A 86 11.78 38.65 -6.38
N LYS A 87 12.78 38.00 -6.97
CA LYS A 87 13.32 38.26 -8.30
C LYS A 87 13.06 37.14 -9.29
N SER A 88 12.20 36.17 -8.96
CA SER A 88 11.87 35.03 -9.83
C SER A 88 11.34 35.45 -11.21
N ASP A 89 10.63 36.58 -11.30
CA ASP A 89 10.15 37.16 -12.57
C ASP A 89 11.20 38.01 -13.31
N ASP A 90 12.32 38.36 -12.66
CA ASP A 90 13.41 39.11 -13.27
C ASP A 90 14.35 38.18 -14.05
N LYS A 91 14.17 38.15 -15.38
CA LYS A 91 14.95 37.30 -16.27
C LYS A 91 16.45 37.56 -16.21
N ILE A 92 16.88 38.80 -16.01
CA ILE A 92 18.31 39.15 -15.99
C ILE A 92 18.93 38.60 -14.71
N TYR A 93 18.27 38.85 -13.58
CA TYR A 93 18.67 38.30 -12.29
C TYR A 93 18.72 36.77 -12.32
N MET A 94 17.63 36.12 -12.78
CA MET A 94 17.53 34.67 -12.80
C MET A 94 18.53 34.01 -13.75
N THR A 95 18.85 34.63 -14.89
CA THR A 95 19.90 34.10 -15.80
C THR A 95 21.24 34.02 -15.07
N LYS A 96 21.61 35.08 -14.34
CA LYS A 96 22.85 35.11 -13.57
C LYS A 96 22.85 34.07 -12.45
N VAL A 97 21.74 33.96 -11.70
CA VAL A 97 21.59 32.94 -10.64
C VAL A 97 21.78 31.53 -11.20
N VAL A 98 21.19 31.22 -12.36
CA VAL A 98 21.31 29.91 -13.01
C VAL A 98 22.73 29.64 -13.53
N GLU A 99 23.41 30.65 -14.08
CA GLU A 99 24.80 30.53 -14.54
C GLU A 99 25.77 30.23 -13.40
N ASP A 100 25.57 30.88 -12.25
CA ASP A 100 26.37 30.74 -11.03
C ASP A 100 25.97 29.50 -10.20
N ALA A 101 24.81 28.89 -10.47
CA ALA A 101 24.28 27.76 -9.72
C ALA A 101 25.11 26.47 -9.90
N GLU A 102 25.11 25.64 -8.86
CA GLU A 102 25.85 24.38 -8.81
C GLU A 102 25.37 23.42 -9.92
N PRO A 103 26.29 22.87 -10.73
CA PRO A 103 25.94 21.90 -11.75
C PRO A 103 25.61 20.55 -11.13
N ILE A 104 24.51 19.94 -11.58
CA ILE A 104 24.10 18.58 -11.24
C ILE A 104 24.20 17.72 -12.49
N LYS A 105 24.95 16.62 -12.41
CA LYS A 105 25.24 15.77 -13.56
C LYS A 105 24.52 14.43 -13.49
N VAL A 106 23.93 14.01 -14.61
CA VAL A 106 23.42 12.66 -14.75
C VAL A 106 24.58 11.69 -15.02
N VAL A 107 24.80 10.72 -14.14
CA VAL A 107 25.92 9.76 -14.24
C VAL A 107 25.48 8.30 -14.38
N GLY A 108 24.16 8.06 -14.42
CA GLY A 108 23.64 6.72 -14.56
C GLY A 108 22.15 6.69 -14.85
N ILE A 109 21.72 5.53 -15.34
CA ILE A 109 20.31 5.19 -15.52
C ILE A 109 20.07 3.93 -14.72
N ILE A 110 19.03 3.93 -13.88
CA ILE A 110 18.65 2.78 -13.09
C ILE A 110 17.28 2.25 -13.54
N LYS A 111 17.16 0.93 -13.54
CA LYS A 111 15.99 0.19 -13.98
C LYS A 111 15.57 -0.79 -12.87
N PRO A 112 14.27 -0.94 -12.58
CA PRO A 112 13.81 -1.97 -11.66
C PRO A 112 14.12 -3.37 -12.18
N GLU A 113 14.49 -4.27 -11.27
CA GLU A 113 14.60 -5.71 -11.54
C GLU A 113 13.28 -6.27 -12.10
N GLU A 114 13.34 -7.23 -13.04
CA GLU A 114 12.16 -7.75 -13.75
C GLU A 114 11.07 -8.29 -12.82
N ASN A 115 11.47 -8.87 -11.69
CA ASN A 115 10.56 -9.47 -10.70
C ASN A 115 10.24 -8.55 -9.51
N SER A 116 10.66 -7.28 -9.56
CA SER A 116 10.39 -6.34 -8.48
C SER A 116 8.94 -5.87 -8.53
N ILE A 117 8.28 -5.78 -7.38
CA ILE A 117 6.98 -5.11 -7.24
C ILE A 117 7.03 -3.62 -7.58
N MET A 118 8.22 -2.99 -7.58
CA MET A 118 8.40 -1.61 -8.07
C MET A 118 8.38 -1.50 -9.61
N SER A 119 8.43 -2.63 -10.33
CA SER A 119 8.35 -2.63 -11.81
C SER A 119 6.98 -2.17 -12.33
N SER A 120 5.96 -2.15 -11.47
CA SER A 120 4.60 -1.71 -11.79
C SER A 120 4.30 -0.27 -11.35
N SER A 121 5.17 0.36 -10.55
CA SER A 121 5.02 1.77 -10.16
C SER A 121 5.61 2.68 -11.24
N SER A 122 4.77 3.58 -11.76
CA SER A 122 5.08 4.56 -12.80
C SER A 122 5.97 5.74 -12.34
N SER A 123 6.65 5.63 -11.20
CA SER A 123 7.51 6.69 -10.68
C SER A 123 8.88 6.67 -11.36
N SER A 124 8.89 7.02 -12.64
CA SER A 124 10.09 7.60 -13.25
C SER A 124 10.42 8.87 -12.47
N ALA A 125 11.64 8.96 -11.95
CA ALA A 125 12.09 10.07 -11.12
C ALA A 125 13.62 10.20 -11.21
N ILE A 126 14.15 11.30 -10.69
CA ILE A 126 15.60 11.49 -10.53
C ILE A 126 15.99 10.91 -9.17
N GLY A 127 16.94 9.99 -9.16
CA GLY A 127 17.56 9.48 -7.94
C GLY A 127 18.78 10.31 -7.57
N TYR A 128 18.88 10.70 -6.31
CA TYR A 128 19.97 11.49 -5.76
C TYR A 128 20.47 10.90 -4.45
N THR A 129 21.69 11.29 -4.05
CA THR A 129 22.32 10.79 -2.83
C THR A 129 21.83 11.55 -1.60
N HIS A 130 22.02 10.93 -0.43
CA HIS A 130 21.81 11.60 0.86
C HIS A 130 22.66 12.87 1.01
N GLU A 131 23.88 12.86 0.48
CA GLU A 131 24.81 13.99 0.51
C GLU A 131 24.26 15.22 -0.24
N LEU A 132 23.55 15.02 -1.36
CA LEU A 132 22.88 16.11 -2.07
C LEU A 132 21.79 16.75 -1.19
N THR A 133 21.01 15.91 -0.50
CA THR A 133 19.97 16.37 0.42
C THR A 133 20.57 17.18 1.56
N GLU A 134 21.63 16.70 2.21
CA GLU A 134 22.31 17.45 3.27
C GLU A 134 22.89 18.77 2.75
N TYR A 135 23.53 18.75 1.58
CA TYR A 135 24.05 19.96 0.94
C TYR A 135 22.94 20.98 0.71
N LEU A 136 21.80 20.56 0.16
CA LEU A 136 20.65 21.43 -0.08
C LEU A 136 20.09 22.05 1.20
N VAL A 137 19.86 21.21 2.22
CA VAL A 137 19.36 21.67 3.52
C VAL A 137 20.31 22.68 4.15
N ASN A 138 21.62 22.40 4.12
CA ASN A 138 22.63 23.30 4.67
C ASN A 138 22.73 24.60 3.86
N LYS A 139 22.80 24.53 2.52
CA LYS A 139 22.85 25.70 1.63
C LYS A 139 21.68 26.65 1.88
N VAL A 140 20.46 26.11 2.02
CA VAL A 140 19.27 26.91 2.33
C VAL A 140 19.37 27.52 3.74
N ASN A 141 19.67 26.70 4.74
CA ASN A 141 19.75 27.13 6.14
C ASN A 141 20.83 28.18 6.39
N ASP A 142 21.91 28.14 5.61
CA ASP A 142 23.04 29.06 5.70
C ASP A 142 22.86 30.35 4.89
N SER A 143 21.81 30.46 4.08
CA SER A 143 21.52 31.66 3.30
C SER A 143 21.26 32.88 4.19
N GLU A 144 21.64 34.07 3.70
CA GLU A 144 21.50 35.32 4.45
C GLU A 144 20.02 35.64 4.77
N VAL A 145 19.13 35.45 3.79
CA VAL A 145 17.68 35.66 3.95
C VAL A 145 17.09 34.79 5.05
N VAL A 146 17.48 33.51 5.13
CA VAL A 146 17.03 32.59 6.18
C VAL A 146 17.60 33.00 7.54
N LYS A 147 18.90 33.34 7.60
CA LYS A 147 19.54 33.83 8.84
C LYS A 147 18.87 35.10 9.36
N GLU A 148 18.49 36.02 8.47
CA GLU A 148 17.83 37.26 8.85
C GLU A 148 16.42 37.03 9.40
N GLN A 149 15.63 36.15 8.77
CA GLN A 149 14.30 35.80 9.28
C GLN A 149 14.39 35.05 10.62
N LYS A 150 15.35 34.12 10.79
CA LYS A 150 15.61 33.42 12.07
C LYS A 150 16.00 34.40 13.19
N ASN A 151 16.75 35.46 12.87
CA ASN A 151 17.12 36.50 13.83
C ASN A 151 15.99 37.50 14.13
N SER A 152 14.92 37.49 13.33
CA SER A 152 13.79 38.42 13.42
C SER A 152 12.45 37.68 13.51
N PRO A 153 12.21 36.86 14.54
CA PRO A 153 11.07 35.93 14.59
C PRO A 153 9.70 36.63 14.57
N ASP A 154 9.61 37.87 15.05
CA ASP A 154 8.37 38.65 15.09
C ASP A 154 8.17 39.56 13.87
N THR A 155 9.12 39.59 12.93
CA THR A 155 9.12 40.54 11.80
C THR A 155 9.21 39.81 10.48
N ASP A 156 8.30 40.15 9.57
CA ASP A 156 8.32 39.69 8.20
C ASP A 156 9.43 40.42 7.43
N ILE A 157 10.44 39.68 6.99
CA ILE A 157 11.61 40.26 6.29
C ILE A 157 11.30 40.71 4.85
N PHE A 158 10.16 40.29 4.29
CA PHE A 158 9.74 40.69 2.95
C PHE A 158 9.00 42.03 2.96
N THR A 159 8.30 42.34 4.04
CA THR A 159 7.53 43.60 4.17
C THR A 159 8.14 44.59 5.17
N GLY A 160 9.02 44.13 6.05
CA GLY A 160 9.56 44.90 7.18
C GLY A 160 8.54 45.17 8.30
N LYS A 161 7.34 44.60 8.22
CA LYS A 161 6.27 44.73 9.23
C LYS A 161 6.34 43.59 10.24
N LYS A 162 5.82 43.80 11.45
CA LYS A 162 5.66 42.70 12.41
C LYS A 162 4.58 41.73 11.93
N PHE A 163 4.76 40.44 12.19
CA PHE A 163 3.71 39.45 11.97
C PHE A 163 2.49 39.79 12.83
N ALA A 164 1.29 39.62 12.26
CA ALA A 164 0.06 39.83 13.00
C ALA A 164 -0.08 38.77 14.11
N LYS A 165 -0.31 39.19 15.36
CA LYS A 165 -0.67 38.24 16.43
C LYS A 165 -2.15 37.90 16.33
N ASP A 166 -2.53 36.69 16.72
CA ASP A 166 -3.94 36.28 16.71
C ASP A 166 -4.84 37.18 17.58
N GLU A 167 -4.29 37.78 18.63
CA GLU A 167 -4.99 38.77 19.47
C GLU A 167 -5.19 40.14 18.78
N ASP A 168 -4.36 40.47 17.78
CA ASP A 168 -4.41 41.73 17.03
C ASP A 168 -5.37 41.65 15.82
N LYS A 169 -5.87 40.45 15.49
CA LYS A 169 -6.95 40.25 14.51
C LYS A 169 -8.26 40.80 15.09
N LYS A 170 -8.47 42.11 15.00
CA LYS A 170 -9.77 42.72 15.32
C LYS A 170 -10.85 42.07 14.46
N ALA A 171 -11.89 41.53 15.10
CA ALA A 171 -13.08 41.09 14.40
C ALA A 171 -13.65 42.27 13.61
N VAL A 172 -13.59 42.20 12.28
CA VAL A 172 -14.17 43.20 11.39
C VAL A 172 -15.68 43.11 11.53
N THR A 173 -16.34 44.22 11.84
CA THR A 173 -17.81 44.25 11.95
C THR A 173 -18.45 44.71 10.64
N MET A 174 -19.74 44.41 10.45
CA MET A 174 -20.49 44.88 9.29
C MET A 174 -20.51 46.43 9.17
N ASP A 175 -20.37 47.14 10.28
CA ASP A 175 -20.29 48.60 10.28
C ASP A 175 -18.91 49.10 9.83
N ASP A 176 -17.84 48.41 10.19
CA ASP A 176 -16.49 48.69 9.67
C ASP A 176 -16.41 48.48 8.16
N ILE A 177 -17.08 47.43 7.66
CA ILE A 177 -17.17 47.11 6.23
C ILE A 177 -17.90 48.21 5.47
N LYS A 178 -19.06 48.66 5.97
CA LYS A 178 -19.81 49.77 5.37
C LYS A 178 -19.02 51.07 5.39
N ALA A 179 -18.30 51.35 6.49
CA ALA A 179 -17.44 52.52 6.60
C ALA A 179 -16.30 52.48 5.59
N TYR A 180 -15.65 51.33 5.39
CA TYR A 180 -14.62 51.15 4.37
C TYR A 180 -15.17 51.32 2.95
N ILE A 181 -16.31 50.70 2.64
CA ILE A 181 -16.96 50.81 1.33
C ILE A 181 -17.28 52.26 0.98
N ALA A 182 -17.65 53.08 1.97
CA ALA A 182 -17.91 54.51 1.79
C ALA A 182 -16.65 55.35 1.45
N THR A 183 -15.44 54.79 1.63
CA THR A 183 -14.17 55.44 1.26
C THR A 183 -13.69 55.08 -0.15
N LEU A 184 -14.32 54.12 -0.82
CA LEU A 184 -13.94 53.65 -2.15
C LEU A 184 -14.59 54.49 -3.27
N PRO A 185 -14.00 54.48 -4.49
CA PRO A 185 -14.64 55.06 -5.68
C PRO A 185 -16.01 54.41 -5.94
N GLU A 186 -16.98 55.19 -6.43
CA GLU A 186 -18.40 54.77 -6.61
C GLU A 186 -18.56 53.44 -7.37
N GLU A 187 -17.68 53.19 -8.35
CA GLU A 187 -17.70 51.97 -9.17
C GLU A 187 -17.38 50.70 -8.34
N LYS A 188 -16.38 50.77 -7.46
CA LYS A 188 -15.99 49.69 -6.53
C LYS A 188 -17.00 49.54 -5.38
N GLN A 189 -17.59 50.66 -4.94
CA GLN A 189 -18.62 50.67 -3.92
C GLN A 189 -19.87 49.90 -4.37
N ALA A 190 -20.32 50.12 -5.61
CA ALA A 190 -21.48 49.44 -6.18
C ALA A 190 -21.24 47.92 -6.35
N GLU A 191 -20.05 47.52 -6.78
CA GLU A 191 -19.65 46.12 -6.94
C GLU A 191 -19.69 45.37 -5.61
N ILE A 192 -19.05 45.92 -4.57
CA ILE A 192 -18.99 45.29 -3.25
C ILE A 192 -20.36 45.25 -2.58
N MET A 193 -21.18 46.30 -2.72
CA MET A 193 -22.55 46.31 -2.20
C MET A 193 -23.44 45.27 -2.91
N SER A 194 -23.23 45.03 -4.20
CA SER A 194 -23.92 43.96 -4.93
C SER A 194 -23.56 42.57 -4.41
N GLN A 195 -22.28 42.32 -4.14
CA GLN A 195 -21.80 41.07 -3.56
C GLN A 195 -22.33 40.85 -2.14
N LEU A 196 -22.34 41.88 -1.29
CA LEU A 196 -22.94 41.84 0.04
C LEU A 196 -24.42 41.48 -0.01
N HIS A 197 -25.17 42.12 -0.92
CA HIS A 197 -26.59 41.85 -1.09
C HIS A 197 -26.85 40.41 -1.58
N GLN A 198 -26.01 39.90 -2.47
CA GLN A 198 -26.10 38.52 -2.94
C GLN A 198 -25.82 37.51 -1.82
N ALA A 199 -24.82 37.77 -0.98
CA ALA A 199 -24.50 36.93 0.19
C ALA A 199 -25.66 36.89 1.20
N GLN A 200 -26.33 38.02 1.42
CA GLN A 200 -27.54 38.08 2.27
C GLN A 200 -28.71 37.27 1.66
N GLN A 201 -28.88 37.30 0.34
CA GLN A 201 -29.90 36.50 -0.35
C GLN A 201 -29.63 34.99 -0.27
N MET A 202 -28.37 34.57 -0.15
CA MET A 202 -27.98 33.18 0.09
C MET A 202 -28.18 32.74 1.56
N GLY A 203 -28.71 33.61 2.42
CA GLY A 203 -29.02 33.30 3.81
C GLY A 203 -27.83 33.31 4.76
N MET A 204 -26.69 33.89 4.36
CA MET A 204 -25.52 34.06 5.23
C MET A 204 -25.82 35.07 6.34
N THR A 205 -25.37 34.79 7.56
CA THR A 205 -25.51 35.73 8.68
C THR A 205 -24.55 36.92 8.52
N GLU A 206 -24.86 38.06 9.15
CA GLU A 206 -23.98 39.24 9.10
C GLU A 206 -22.57 38.93 9.59
N GLN A 207 -22.43 37.99 10.55
CA GLN A 207 -21.13 37.55 11.05
C GLN A 207 -20.37 36.69 10.04
N GLN A 208 -21.04 35.77 9.33
CA GLN A 208 -20.41 34.99 8.25
C GLN A 208 -19.97 35.87 7.08
N ILE A 209 -20.76 36.92 6.77
CA ILE A 209 -20.42 37.90 5.76
C ILE A 209 -19.23 38.74 6.21
N ALA A 210 -19.22 39.18 7.47
CA ALA A 210 -18.13 39.95 8.02
C ALA A 210 -16.82 39.14 8.10
N ASP A 211 -16.86 37.86 8.46
CA ASP A 211 -15.71 36.96 8.47
C ASP A 211 -15.18 36.69 7.04
N ALA A 212 -16.07 36.48 6.08
CA ALA A 212 -15.69 36.28 4.68
C ALA A 212 -15.05 37.54 4.07
N PHE A 213 -15.61 38.70 4.38
CA PHE A 213 -15.07 39.98 3.94
C PHE A 213 -13.76 40.32 4.66
N ALA A 214 -13.65 40.04 5.97
CA ALA A 214 -12.42 40.16 6.74
C ALA A 214 -11.31 39.31 6.11
N LYS A 215 -11.61 38.07 5.73
CA LYS A 215 -10.67 37.17 5.06
C LYS A 215 -10.25 37.66 3.67
N GLN A 216 -11.13 38.35 2.96
CA GLN A 216 -10.83 38.96 1.66
C GLN A 216 -10.04 40.28 1.82
N MET A 217 -10.25 41.01 2.91
CA MET A 217 -9.55 42.25 3.26
C MET A 217 -8.21 42.04 3.96
N SER A 218 -8.03 40.95 4.70
CA SER A 218 -6.80 40.59 5.43
C SER A 218 -5.64 40.18 4.51
N THR A 219 -5.59 40.78 3.32
CA THR A 219 -4.43 40.79 2.44
C THR A 219 -3.26 41.57 3.05
N GLU A 220 -3.46 42.31 4.15
CA GLU A 220 -2.35 42.70 5.03
C GLU A 220 -1.88 41.49 5.87
N SER A 221 -1.02 40.70 5.22
CA SER A 221 -0.11 39.70 5.78
C SER A 221 -0.76 38.55 6.57
N GLU A 222 -1.27 37.54 5.83
CA GLU A 222 -1.27 36.14 6.29
C GLU A 222 0.17 35.58 6.42
N ALA A 223 1.21 36.36 6.12
CA ALA A 223 2.58 35.90 6.30
C ALA A 223 2.80 35.60 7.77
N THR A 224 3.41 34.45 8.01
CA THR A 224 3.79 33.96 9.34
C THR A 224 5.25 33.62 9.31
N TYR A 225 5.88 33.54 10.48
CA TYR A 225 7.25 33.08 10.58
C TYR A 225 7.44 31.71 9.91
N ASP A 226 6.56 30.75 10.23
CA ASP A 226 6.60 29.39 9.66
C ASP A 226 6.30 29.39 8.16
N GLY A 227 5.38 30.26 7.70
CA GLY A 227 5.11 30.49 6.29
C GLY A 227 6.34 30.99 5.54
N ASN A 228 7.07 31.95 6.11
CA ASN A 228 8.31 32.48 5.54
C ASN A 228 9.42 31.42 5.54
N MET A 229 9.57 30.62 6.61
CA MET A 229 10.50 29.49 6.64
C MET A 229 10.20 28.47 5.54
N THR A 230 8.92 28.14 5.36
CA THR A 230 8.47 27.20 4.32
C THR A 230 8.71 27.76 2.92
N LEU A 231 8.39 29.04 2.69
CA LEU A 231 8.62 29.74 1.42
C LEU A 231 10.11 29.71 1.02
N LEU A 232 10.99 29.97 2.00
CA LEU A 232 12.44 29.93 1.82
C LEU A 232 13.00 28.50 1.72
N GLY A 233 12.17 27.46 1.82
CA GLY A 233 12.59 26.06 1.71
C GLY A 233 13.38 25.54 2.90
N VAL A 234 13.23 26.16 4.08
CA VAL A 234 13.93 25.74 5.29
C VAL A 234 13.47 24.35 5.71
N ALA A 235 14.43 23.47 5.92
CA ALA A 235 14.21 22.10 6.37
C ALA A 235 15.19 21.74 7.49
N SER A 236 14.82 20.74 8.28
CA SER A 236 15.64 20.16 9.34
C SER A 236 15.96 18.71 9.02
N LEU A 237 17.21 18.29 9.23
CA LEU A 237 17.61 16.88 9.13
C LEU A 237 17.07 16.04 10.29
N ASP A 238 16.75 16.67 11.42
CA ASP A 238 16.29 16.01 12.63
C ASP A 238 14.75 15.83 12.67
N GLU A 239 14.02 16.46 11.75
CA GLU A 239 12.54 16.45 11.71
C GLU A 239 12.02 16.04 10.32
N PRO A 240 12.11 14.75 9.95
CA PRO A 240 11.61 14.27 8.67
C PRO A 240 10.08 14.33 8.62
N SER A 241 9.53 14.77 7.49
CA SER A 241 8.08 14.73 7.23
C SER A 241 7.54 13.32 6.97
N MET A 242 8.40 12.43 6.47
CA MET A 242 8.07 11.04 6.17
C MET A 242 9.32 10.16 6.26
N ILE A 243 9.15 8.95 6.78
CA ILE A 243 10.17 7.90 6.73
C ILE A 243 9.64 6.77 5.85
N SER A 244 10.31 6.53 4.72
CA SER A 244 10.00 5.41 3.84
C SER A 244 10.98 4.26 4.11
N ILE A 245 10.46 3.08 4.43
CA ILE A 245 11.26 1.88 4.70
C ILE A 245 11.02 0.88 3.57
N TYR A 246 12.10 0.35 3.00
CA TYR A 246 12.07 -0.63 1.91
C TYR A 246 12.67 -1.96 2.38
N PRO A 247 11.87 -2.88 2.94
CA PRO A 247 12.36 -4.19 3.36
C PRO A 247 12.90 -4.98 2.17
N LYS A 248 14.02 -5.68 2.39
CA LYS A 248 14.65 -6.52 1.34
C LYS A 248 13.85 -7.79 0.99
N ASP A 249 13.05 -8.29 1.94
CA ASP A 249 12.26 -9.52 1.85
C ASP A 249 11.08 -9.47 2.83
N PHE A 250 10.15 -10.43 2.71
CA PHE A 250 8.97 -10.52 3.58
C PHE A 250 9.34 -10.76 5.05
N ASP A 251 10.39 -11.56 5.31
CA ASP A 251 10.87 -11.81 6.68
C ASP A 251 11.35 -10.51 7.36
N ALA A 252 12.05 -9.64 6.63
CA ALA A 252 12.47 -8.33 7.14
C ALA A 252 11.28 -7.40 7.39
N LYS A 253 10.28 -7.43 6.49
CA LYS A 253 9.03 -6.66 6.64
C LYS A 253 8.30 -7.06 7.93
N GLU A 254 8.10 -8.36 8.16
CA GLU A 254 7.43 -8.86 9.37
C GLU A 254 8.15 -8.43 10.65
N LYS A 255 9.48 -8.47 10.66
CA LYS A 255 10.28 -7.98 11.81
C LYS A 255 10.09 -6.47 12.05
N ILE A 256 10.00 -5.67 11.00
CA ILE A 256 9.76 -4.23 11.12
C ILE A 256 8.37 -3.99 11.73
N GLU A 257 7.35 -4.71 11.25
CA GLU A 257 5.99 -4.63 11.80
C GLU A 257 5.95 -5.04 13.28
N GLU A 258 6.66 -6.09 13.66
CA GLU A 258 6.78 -6.54 15.05
C GLU A 258 7.43 -5.46 15.94
N ILE A 259 8.49 -4.81 15.46
CA ILE A 259 9.16 -3.72 16.18
C ILE A 259 8.20 -2.54 16.38
N ILE A 260 7.51 -2.11 15.32
CA ILE A 260 6.56 -0.99 15.39
C ILE A 260 5.38 -1.33 16.31
N SER A 261 4.85 -2.55 16.22
CA SER A 261 3.77 -3.02 17.11
C SER A 261 4.22 -3.00 18.57
N THR A 262 5.40 -3.56 18.85
CA THR A 262 5.96 -3.61 20.21
C THR A 262 6.18 -2.21 20.78
N TYR A 263 6.70 -1.28 19.97
CA TYR A 263 6.84 0.12 20.37
C TYR A 263 5.48 0.76 20.65
N ASN A 264 4.51 0.59 19.75
CA ASN A 264 3.18 1.16 19.89
C ASN A 264 2.43 0.62 21.13
N ASP A 265 2.57 -0.67 21.43
CA ASP A 265 2.00 -1.30 22.61
C ASP A 265 2.61 -0.71 23.90
N LYS A 266 3.93 -0.47 23.91
CA LYS A 266 4.62 0.18 25.03
C LYS A 266 4.15 1.63 25.22
N VAL A 267 4.12 2.41 24.15
CA VAL A 267 3.67 3.81 24.18
C VAL A 267 2.23 3.94 24.68
N LYS A 268 1.37 3.01 24.26
CA LYS A 268 -0.01 2.91 24.75
C LYS A 268 -0.08 2.56 26.24
N ALA A 269 0.74 1.62 26.71
CA ALA A 269 0.82 1.25 28.12
C ALA A 269 1.31 2.42 29.00
N ASP A 270 2.20 3.27 28.46
CA ASP A 270 2.75 4.45 29.14
C ASP A 270 1.80 5.68 29.07
N GLY A 271 0.65 5.58 28.39
CA GLY A 271 -0.34 6.67 28.27
C GLY A 271 0.05 7.78 27.30
N ASN A 272 1.06 7.57 26.46
CA ASN A 272 1.60 8.57 25.52
C ASN A 272 1.09 8.35 24.10
N GLU A 273 -0.23 8.21 23.90
CA GLU A 273 -0.80 7.83 22.59
C GLU A 273 -0.41 8.76 21.42
N ASN A 274 -0.03 10.00 21.72
CA ASN A 274 0.50 10.97 20.75
C ASN A 274 1.87 10.59 20.15
N LEU A 275 2.59 9.63 20.74
CA LEU A 275 3.88 9.14 20.23
C LEU A 275 3.74 7.85 19.41
N LYS A 276 2.52 7.39 19.15
CA LYS A 276 2.26 6.19 18.35
C LYS A 276 2.78 6.39 16.92
N ILE A 277 3.50 5.40 16.41
CA ILE A 277 3.92 5.36 15.01
C ILE A 277 2.73 4.93 14.16
N GLU A 278 2.32 5.81 13.26
CA GLU A 278 1.36 5.51 12.19
C GLU A 278 2.12 5.22 10.91
N TYR A 279 1.77 4.12 10.24
CA TYR A 279 2.44 3.69 9.02
C TYR A 279 1.45 3.02 8.06
N THR A 280 1.82 3.01 6.78
CA THR A 280 1.05 2.37 5.72
C THR A 280 1.90 1.26 5.09
N ASP A 281 1.46 0.01 5.24
CA ASP A 281 2.06 -1.13 4.54
C ASP A 281 1.41 -1.31 3.16
N ILE A 282 2.01 -0.69 2.15
CA ILE A 282 1.52 -0.72 0.77
C ILE A 282 1.44 -2.17 0.25
N VAL A 283 2.44 -3.00 0.55
CA VAL A 283 2.51 -4.38 0.07
C VAL A 283 1.46 -5.25 0.75
N GLY A 284 1.29 -5.12 2.06
CA GLY A 284 0.23 -5.81 2.80
C GLY A 284 -1.16 -5.41 2.35
N LEU A 285 -1.40 -4.13 2.06
CA LEU A 285 -2.68 -3.67 1.50
C LEU A 285 -2.98 -4.33 0.15
N MET A 286 -2.00 -4.43 -0.74
CA MET A 286 -2.16 -5.15 -2.02
C MET A 286 -2.42 -6.65 -1.80
N MET A 287 -1.67 -7.27 -0.89
CA MET A 287 -1.80 -8.70 -0.60
C MET A 287 -3.08 -9.05 0.15
N THR A 288 -3.70 -8.11 0.86
CA THR A 288 -4.96 -8.33 1.60
C THR A 288 -6.08 -8.78 0.66
N SER A 289 -6.20 -8.17 -0.52
CA SER A 289 -7.19 -8.59 -1.52
C SER A 289 -6.91 -10.00 -2.05
N VAL A 290 -5.64 -10.33 -2.29
CA VAL A 290 -5.22 -11.66 -2.76
C VAL A 290 -5.50 -12.72 -1.69
N SER A 291 -5.11 -12.46 -0.44
CA SER A 291 -5.38 -13.35 0.70
C SER A 291 -6.87 -13.60 0.85
N THR A 292 -7.70 -12.56 0.80
CA THR A 292 -9.16 -12.67 0.92
C THR A 292 -9.74 -13.59 -0.17
N ILE A 293 -9.26 -13.49 -1.41
CA ILE A 293 -9.69 -14.37 -2.51
C ILE A 293 -9.24 -15.81 -2.26
N ILE A 294 -7.99 -16.01 -1.86
CA ILE A 294 -7.44 -17.33 -1.53
C ILE A 294 -8.22 -17.98 -0.39
N ASP A 295 -8.53 -17.22 0.66
CA ASP A 295 -9.29 -17.69 1.82
C ASP A 295 -10.71 -18.06 1.42
N ALA A 296 -11.38 -17.25 0.59
CA ALA A 296 -12.71 -17.56 0.08
C ALA A 296 -12.72 -18.86 -0.75
N ILE A 297 -11.77 -19.03 -1.67
CA ILE A 297 -11.63 -20.26 -2.47
C ILE A 297 -11.33 -21.45 -1.55
N SER A 298 -10.44 -21.27 -0.57
CA SER A 298 -10.07 -22.32 0.39
C SER A 298 -11.27 -22.77 1.22
N VAL A 299 -12.09 -21.85 1.71
CA VAL A 299 -13.33 -22.17 2.45
C VAL A 299 -14.31 -22.96 1.56
N ILE A 300 -14.48 -22.56 0.29
CA ILE A 300 -15.33 -23.29 -0.66
C ILE A 300 -14.80 -24.70 -0.91
N LEU A 301 -13.50 -24.86 -1.15
CA LEU A 301 -12.89 -26.18 -1.36
C LEU A 301 -12.99 -27.05 -0.10
N ILE A 302 -12.77 -26.48 1.08
CA ILE A 302 -12.97 -27.18 2.36
C ILE A 302 -14.43 -27.63 2.52
N ALA A 303 -15.39 -26.81 2.13
CA ALA A 303 -16.80 -27.19 2.15
C ALA A 303 -17.10 -28.37 1.20
N PHE A 304 -16.55 -28.36 -0.03
CA PHE A 304 -16.67 -29.49 -0.96
C PHE A 304 -16.04 -30.77 -0.42
N VAL A 305 -14.86 -30.67 0.19
CA VAL A 305 -14.18 -31.79 0.84
C VAL A 305 -15.02 -32.32 1.99
N ALA A 306 -15.56 -31.45 2.85
CA ALA A 306 -16.41 -31.86 3.98
C ALA A 306 -17.66 -32.61 3.52
N ILE A 307 -18.36 -32.12 2.49
CA ILE A 307 -19.52 -32.82 1.90
C ILE A 307 -19.09 -34.18 1.33
N SER A 308 -17.99 -34.22 0.59
CA SER A 308 -17.46 -35.46 0.00
C SER A 308 -17.06 -36.48 1.06
N LEU A 309 -16.51 -36.04 2.19
CA LEU A 309 -16.18 -36.90 3.33
C LEU A 309 -17.43 -37.49 3.98
N VAL A 310 -18.51 -36.70 4.13
CA VAL A 310 -19.79 -37.20 4.66
C VAL A 310 -20.38 -38.24 3.73
N VAL A 311 -20.46 -37.95 2.42
CA VAL A 311 -20.99 -38.89 1.42
C VAL A 311 -20.15 -40.18 1.40
N SER A 312 -18.83 -40.05 1.44
CA SER A 312 -17.91 -41.20 1.48
C SER A 312 -18.09 -42.03 2.75
N SER A 313 -18.24 -41.40 3.91
CA SER A 313 -18.48 -42.07 5.19
C SER A 313 -19.78 -42.87 5.19
N ILE A 314 -20.86 -42.31 4.64
CA ILE A 314 -22.14 -43.02 4.46
C ILE A 314 -21.94 -44.23 3.54
N MET A 315 -21.23 -44.05 2.42
CA MET A 315 -20.97 -45.13 1.46
C MET A 315 -20.15 -46.27 2.10
N ILE A 316 -19.11 -45.95 2.87
CA ILE A 316 -18.31 -46.92 3.62
C ILE A 316 -19.20 -47.68 4.62
N GLY A 317 -20.08 -46.98 5.33
CA GLY A 317 -21.04 -47.59 6.26
C GLY A 317 -21.98 -48.59 5.56
N ILE A 318 -22.51 -48.22 4.38
CA ILE A 318 -23.39 -49.08 3.58
C ILE A 318 -22.64 -50.33 3.09
N ILE A 319 -21.43 -50.17 2.53
CA ILE A 319 -20.62 -51.29 2.04
C ILE A 319 -20.28 -52.24 3.19
N THR A 320 -19.87 -51.70 4.33
CA THR A 320 -19.55 -52.50 5.53
C THR A 320 -20.80 -53.23 6.05
N TYR A 321 -21.97 -52.59 5.99
CA TYR A 321 -23.24 -53.23 6.36
C TYR A 321 -23.58 -54.41 5.44
N ILE A 322 -23.43 -54.25 4.12
CA ILE A 322 -23.65 -55.34 3.15
C ILE A 322 -22.67 -56.49 3.40
N SER A 323 -21.39 -56.18 3.62
CA SER A 323 -20.36 -57.19 3.91
C SER A 323 -20.70 -58.03 5.16
N VAL A 324 -21.22 -57.38 6.21
CA VAL A 324 -21.69 -58.08 7.42
C VAL A 324 -22.87 -59.01 7.12
N LEU A 325 -23.81 -58.59 6.26
CA LEU A 325 -24.96 -59.41 5.91
C LEU A 325 -24.57 -60.64 5.10
N GLU A 326 -23.65 -60.50 4.16
CA GLU A 326 -23.13 -61.62 3.36
C GLU A 326 -22.40 -62.64 4.24
N ARG A 327 -21.65 -62.18 5.25
CA ARG A 327 -20.91 -63.04 6.20
C ARG A 327 -21.74 -63.49 7.42
N THR A 328 -23.08 -63.44 7.37
CA THR A 328 -23.95 -63.79 8.52
C THR A 328 -23.72 -65.23 9.01
N LYS A 329 -23.51 -66.20 8.11
CA LYS A 329 -23.25 -67.60 8.48
C LYS A 329 -21.93 -67.74 9.25
N GLU A 330 -20.88 -67.05 8.82
CA GLU A 330 -19.57 -67.05 9.49
C GLU A 330 -19.66 -66.49 10.92
N ILE A 331 -20.41 -65.39 11.09
CA ILE A 331 -20.68 -64.78 12.41
C ILE A 331 -21.45 -65.77 13.31
N GLY A 332 -22.43 -66.49 12.75
CA GLY A 332 -23.20 -67.52 13.46
C GLY A 332 -22.33 -68.66 13.98
N ILE A 333 -21.40 -69.16 13.17
CA ILE A 333 -20.43 -70.21 13.54
C ILE A 333 -19.51 -69.71 14.66
N LEU A 334 -18.92 -68.52 14.51
CA LEU A 334 -18.03 -67.94 15.53
C LEU A 334 -18.74 -67.76 16.87
N ARG A 335 -19.99 -67.27 16.85
CA ARG A 335 -20.79 -67.11 18.06
C ARG A 335 -21.24 -68.43 18.68
N ALA A 336 -21.49 -69.47 17.87
CA ALA A 336 -21.79 -70.82 18.37
C ALA A 336 -20.58 -71.49 19.04
N MET A 337 -19.36 -71.16 18.60
CA MET A 337 -18.11 -71.59 19.23
C MET A 337 -17.72 -70.76 20.47
N GLY A 338 -18.53 -69.78 20.88
CA GLY A 338 -18.35 -69.02 22.12
C GLY A 338 -17.80 -67.60 21.97
N ALA A 339 -17.63 -67.08 20.75
CA ALA A 339 -17.22 -65.68 20.55
C ALA A 339 -18.25 -64.71 21.14
N SER A 340 -17.78 -63.74 21.93
CA SER A 340 -18.67 -62.74 22.52
C SER A 340 -19.10 -61.70 21.49
N LYS A 341 -20.19 -60.97 21.77
CA LYS A 341 -20.65 -59.85 20.92
C LYS A 341 -19.55 -58.79 20.71
N ARG A 342 -18.69 -58.59 21.72
CA ARG A 342 -17.57 -57.64 21.65
C ARG A 342 -16.45 -58.14 20.75
N ASP A 343 -16.20 -59.44 20.72
CA ASP A 343 -15.16 -60.03 19.87
C ASP A 343 -15.54 -59.90 18.39
N ILE A 344 -16.81 -60.19 18.06
CA ILE A 344 -17.35 -59.97 16.71
C ILE A 344 -17.24 -58.48 16.32
N SER A 345 -17.67 -57.56 17.18
CA SER A 345 -17.57 -56.11 16.88
C SER A 345 -16.12 -55.63 16.73
N ARG A 346 -15.16 -56.19 17.48
CA ARG A 346 -13.74 -55.83 17.39
C ARG A 346 -13.12 -56.26 16.06
N VAL A 347 -13.49 -57.44 15.55
CA VAL A 347 -13.00 -57.91 14.25
C VAL A 347 -13.41 -56.95 13.14
N PHE A 348 -14.70 -56.59 13.08
CA PHE A 348 -15.19 -55.65 12.05
C PHE A 348 -14.64 -54.23 12.23
N ASN A 349 -14.50 -53.74 13.46
CA ASN A 349 -13.86 -52.44 13.73
C ASN A 349 -12.35 -52.45 13.36
N ALA A 350 -11.67 -53.58 13.50
CA ALA A 350 -10.29 -53.72 13.06
C ALA A 350 -10.19 -53.77 11.52
N GLU A 351 -11.12 -54.44 10.84
CA GLU A 351 -11.21 -54.44 9.37
C GLU A 351 -11.39 -53.02 8.84
N THR A 352 -12.30 -52.23 9.42
CA THR A 352 -12.51 -50.83 8.99
C THR A 352 -11.33 -49.92 9.28
N LEU A 353 -10.64 -50.11 10.41
CA LEU A 353 -9.40 -49.37 10.71
C LEU A 353 -8.26 -49.69 9.73
N ILE A 354 -8.09 -50.96 9.37
CA ILE A 354 -7.06 -51.37 8.40
C ILE A 354 -7.38 -50.78 7.02
N VAL A 355 -8.65 -50.81 6.61
CA VAL A 355 -9.11 -50.18 5.37
C VAL A 355 -8.84 -48.68 5.39
N GLY A 356 -9.15 -47.99 6.49
CA GLY A 356 -8.86 -46.55 6.63
C GLY A 356 -7.37 -46.23 6.59
N PHE A 357 -6.53 -47.02 7.23
CA PHE A 357 -5.08 -46.85 7.18
C PHE A 357 -4.56 -47.05 5.75
N ALA A 358 -4.98 -48.13 5.08
CA ALA A 358 -4.56 -48.43 3.72
C ALA A 358 -5.03 -47.36 2.73
N ALA A 359 -6.29 -46.93 2.83
CA ALA A 359 -6.85 -45.87 1.99
C ALA A 359 -6.12 -44.52 2.23
N GLY A 360 -5.86 -44.16 3.48
CA GLY A 360 -5.08 -42.99 3.84
C GLY A 360 -3.67 -43.04 3.26
N ALA A 361 -2.95 -44.15 3.45
CA ALA A 361 -1.60 -44.34 2.92
C ALA A 361 -1.55 -44.26 1.39
N ILE A 362 -2.51 -44.89 0.70
CA ILE A 362 -2.64 -44.81 -0.76
C ILE A 362 -2.95 -43.37 -1.18
N GLY A 363 -3.84 -42.67 -0.48
CA GLY A 363 -4.18 -41.27 -0.75
C GLY A 363 -2.97 -40.34 -0.66
N ILE A 364 -2.14 -40.51 0.38
CA ILE A 364 -0.85 -39.78 0.48
C ILE A 364 0.07 -40.13 -0.69
N GLY A 365 0.21 -41.42 -1.04
CA GLY A 365 1.04 -41.84 -2.17
C GLY A 365 0.59 -41.22 -3.49
N VAL A 366 -0.72 -41.20 -3.77
CA VAL A 366 -1.30 -40.55 -4.95
C VAL A 366 -1.06 -39.03 -4.92
N THR A 367 -1.20 -38.41 -3.76
CA THR A 367 -0.97 -36.96 -3.60
C THR A 367 0.47 -36.60 -3.92
N LEU A 368 1.44 -37.35 -3.37
CA LEU A 368 2.86 -37.17 -3.65
C LEU A 368 3.19 -37.35 -5.15
N LEU A 369 2.53 -38.30 -5.82
CA LEU A 369 2.67 -38.48 -7.26
C LEU A 369 2.12 -37.28 -8.04
N LEU A 370 0.95 -36.76 -7.65
CA LEU A 370 0.33 -35.58 -8.28
C LEU A 370 1.11 -34.28 -8.05
N LEU A 371 1.93 -34.18 -6.99
CA LEU A 371 2.80 -33.02 -6.77
C LEU A 371 3.83 -32.83 -7.89
N ILE A 372 4.22 -33.90 -8.59
CA ILE A 372 5.22 -33.84 -9.68
C ILE A 372 4.69 -33.01 -10.87
N PRO A 373 3.58 -33.39 -11.53
CA PRO A 373 3.02 -32.57 -12.61
C PRO A 373 2.53 -31.21 -12.12
N ALA A 374 2.03 -31.10 -10.89
CA ALA A 374 1.60 -29.82 -10.33
C ALA A 374 2.75 -28.81 -10.22
N ASN A 375 3.89 -29.21 -9.63
CA ASN A 375 5.07 -28.36 -9.56
C ASN A 375 5.64 -28.05 -10.95
N ALA A 376 5.56 -28.98 -11.90
CA ALA A 376 6.01 -28.73 -13.27
C ALA A 376 5.14 -27.65 -13.96
N ILE A 377 3.82 -27.68 -13.78
CA ILE A 377 2.91 -26.65 -14.31
C ILE A 377 3.20 -25.30 -13.65
N VAL A 378 3.31 -25.25 -12.33
CA VAL A 378 3.58 -24.02 -11.59
C VAL A 378 4.92 -23.41 -12.01
N TYR A 379 5.97 -24.22 -12.14
CA TYR A 379 7.29 -23.76 -12.58
C TYR A 379 7.25 -23.11 -13.97
N ASN A 380 6.50 -23.68 -14.93
CA ASN A 380 6.37 -23.08 -16.25
C ASN A 380 5.62 -21.73 -16.25
N LEU A 381 4.76 -21.49 -15.26
CA LEU A 381 3.97 -20.26 -15.15
C LEU A 381 4.67 -19.18 -14.33
N THR A 382 5.44 -19.56 -13.29
CA THR A 382 5.99 -18.62 -12.30
C THR A 382 7.51 -18.56 -12.29
N GLY A 383 8.20 -19.54 -12.87
CA GLY A 383 9.66 -19.69 -12.77
C GLY A 383 10.16 -20.16 -11.39
N ILE A 384 9.26 -20.36 -10.42
CA ILE A 384 9.61 -20.71 -9.03
C ILE A 384 9.39 -22.21 -8.81
N SER A 385 10.43 -22.91 -8.35
CA SER A 385 10.37 -24.34 -8.04
C SER A 385 9.92 -24.61 -6.60
N GLY A 386 9.18 -25.69 -6.37
CA GLY A 386 8.91 -26.22 -5.03
C GLY A 386 7.79 -25.52 -4.26
N MET A 387 6.84 -24.89 -4.96
CA MET A 387 5.72 -24.19 -4.33
C MET A 387 4.65 -25.17 -3.79
N CYS A 388 4.40 -26.29 -4.46
CA CYS A 388 3.42 -27.28 -4.03
C CYS A 388 4.10 -28.35 -3.17
N VAL A 389 3.92 -28.29 -1.85
CA VAL A 389 4.52 -29.23 -0.90
C VAL A 389 3.45 -29.77 0.04
N LEU A 390 3.52 -31.08 0.33
CA LEU A 390 2.75 -31.71 1.39
C LEU A 390 3.64 -31.84 2.65
N PRO A 391 3.37 -31.07 3.71
CA PRO A 391 4.10 -31.21 4.97
C PRO A 391 3.87 -32.60 5.56
N TRP A 392 4.91 -33.24 6.09
CA TRP A 392 4.79 -34.60 6.65
C TRP A 392 3.80 -34.65 7.83
N GLN A 393 3.70 -33.57 8.62
CA GLN A 393 2.72 -33.45 9.69
C GLN A 393 1.29 -33.49 9.14
N GLY A 394 1.04 -32.78 8.03
CA GLY A 394 -0.26 -32.80 7.34
C GLY A 394 -0.61 -34.19 6.81
N ALA A 395 0.37 -34.90 6.25
CA ALA A 395 0.18 -36.27 5.78
C ALA A 395 -0.25 -37.22 6.93
N VAL A 396 0.42 -37.14 8.09
CA VAL A 396 0.07 -37.94 9.27
C VAL A 396 -1.34 -37.62 9.77
N ILE A 397 -1.70 -36.33 9.85
CA ILE A 397 -3.03 -35.89 10.28
C ILE A 397 -4.11 -36.44 9.35
N LEU A 398 -3.91 -36.40 8.03
CA LEU A 398 -4.88 -36.90 7.05
C LEU A 398 -5.10 -38.41 7.15
N VAL A 399 -4.04 -39.20 7.40
CA VAL A 399 -4.18 -40.65 7.63
C VAL A 399 -4.99 -40.93 8.89
N ILE A 400 -4.73 -40.20 9.98
CA ILE A 400 -5.49 -40.33 11.22
C ILE A 400 -6.97 -39.98 10.99
N ILE A 401 -7.26 -38.89 10.27
CA ILE A 401 -8.63 -38.50 9.91
C ILE A 401 -9.30 -39.61 9.09
N SER A 402 -8.62 -40.20 8.11
CA SER A 402 -9.14 -41.31 7.30
C SER A 402 -9.50 -42.53 8.16
N MET A 403 -8.63 -42.92 9.09
CA MET A 403 -8.88 -44.02 10.04
C MET A 403 -10.07 -43.72 10.97
N LEU A 404 -10.19 -42.49 11.45
CA LEU A 404 -11.32 -42.10 12.32
C LEU A 404 -12.65 -42.13 11.57
N LEU A 405 -12.69 -41.59 10.34
CA LEU A 405 -13.92 -41.56 9.54
C LEU A 405 -14.40 -42.97 9.17
N THR A 406 -13.49 -43.84 8.75
CA THR A 406 -13.80 -45.24 8.42
C THR A 406 -14.23 -46.03 9.64
N LEU A 407 -13.58 -45.81 10.80
CA LEU A 407 -14.01 -46.40 12.06
C LEU A 407 -15.44 -45.95 12.41
N ILE A 408 -15.72 -44.65 12.41
CA ILE A 408 -17.05 -44.09 12.74
C ILE A 408 -18.13 -44.67 11.81
N ALA A 409 -17.86 -44.73 10.51
CA ALA A 409 -18.75 -45.36 9.52
C ALA A 409 -19.01 -46.84 9.82
N GLY A 410 -17.99 -47.56 10.31
CA GLY A 410 -18.03 -48.98 10.65
C GLY A 410 -18.72 -49.32 11.98
N LEU A 411 -18.90 -48.36 12.89
CA LEU A 411 -19.44 -48.64 14.24
C LEU A 411 -20.88 -49.16 14.18
N ILE A 412 -21.72 -48.56 13.35
CA ILE A 412 -23.13 -48.95 13.20
C ILE A 412 -23.26 -50.39 12.69
N PRO A 413 -22.70 -50.77 11.52
CA PRO A 413 -22.80 -52.14 11.02
C PRO A 413 -22.14 -53.18 11.93
N SER A 414 -21.01 -52.86 12.56
CA SER A 414 -20.34 -53.76 13.53
C SER A 414 -21.22 -54.08 14.73
N HIS A 415 -21.99 -53.12 15.21
CA HIS A 415 -22.97 -53.34 16.29
C HIS A 415 -24.15 -54.21 15.84
N TYR A 416 -24.63 -54.03 14.61
CA TYR A 416 -25.66 -54.90 14.03
C TYR A 416 -25.16 -56.34 13.86
N ALA A 417 -23.92 -56.53 13.39
CA ALA A 417 -23.25 -57.83 13.26
C ALA A 417 -23.23 -58.57 14.61
N ALA A 418 -22.78 -57.89 15.65
CA ALA A 418 -22.64 -58.43 17.00
C ALA A 418 -23.97 -58.90 17.62
N LYS A 419 -25.11 -58.31 17.21
CA LYS A 419 -26.44 -58.63 17.75
C LYS A 419 -27.18 -59.76 17.04
N LYS A 420 -26.69 -60.28 15.90
CA LYS A 420 -27.36 -61.37 15.15
C LYS A 420 -27.50 -62.65 15.98
N ASP A 421 -28.68 -63.27 16.00
CA ASP A 421 -28.90 -64.52 16.76
C ASP A 421 -28.17 -65.71 16.09
N PRO A 422 -27.32 -66.46 16.81
CA PRO A 422 -26.59 -67.60 16.25
C PRO A 422 -27.51 -68.69 15.68
N VAL A 423 -28.67 -68.92 16.30
CA VAL A 423 -29.62 -69.95 15.89
C VAL A 423 -30.30 -69.56 14.58
N LEU A 424 -30.64 -68.28 14.42
CA LEU A 424 -31.22 -67.76 13.17
C LEU A 424 -30.18 -67.67 12.05
N ALA A 425 -28.94 -67.33 12.38
CA ALA A 425 -27.83 -67.22 11.42
C ALA A 425 -27.40 -68.57 10.83
N LEU A 426 -27.60 -69.68 11.55
CA LEU A 426 -27.29 -71.04 11.07
C LEU A 426 -28.48 -71.73 10.37
N ARG A 427 -29.70 -71.20 10.55
CA ARG A 427 -30.94 -71.74 9.97
C ARG A 427 -31.32 -71.06 8.65
N SER A 428 -30.73 -69.90 8.32
CA SER A 428 -30.89 -69.27 7.02
C SER A 428 -30.25 -70.15 5.93
N GLU A 429 -31.04 -70.50 4.91
CA GLU A 429 -30.66 -71.38 3.78
C GLU A 429 -29.32 -71.02 3.13
#